data_AF-A0A699SJZ6-F1
#
_entry.id   AF-A0A699SJZ6-F1
#
_cell.length_a   1.000
_cell.length_b   1.000
_cell.length_c   1.000
_cell.angle_alpha   90.00
_cell.angle_beta   90.00
_cell.angle_gamma   90.00
#
_symmetry.space_group_name_H-M   'P 1'
#
loop_
_entity.id
_entity.type
_entity.pdbx_description
1 polymer ?
#
loop_
_entity_poly.entity_id
_entity_poly.type
_entity_poly.pdbx_seq_one_letter_code
_entity_poly.pdbx_strand_id
1 'polypeptide(L)'
;MAMLTMRARKFLQNTGRNLGVNGPTFMGFDMAKVECYNCHRKGHFARECRSPKDTRRPAVAEPQRRSVPIETSTSNALVSQCDATGSYDWSYQAKEEPTNFALMAFSSSSSNSSSDCEFRKSQFDVMSYQTGLESVEARLLIYKKNESVLEENIKLLNIEIQLRDTALATLRQKFETTKKDRDDLNIKLEKFQTSSKRLIDLLASQTSDKAG
;
A
#
# COMPACT_ATOMS: atom_id res chain seq x y z
N MET A 1 24.19 5.36 32.83
CA MET A 1 23.99 3.95 33.24
C MET A 1 22.79 3.76 34.17
N ALA A 2 22.60 4.57 35.21
CA ALA A 2 21.52 4.39 36.20
C ALA A 2 20.09 4.38 35.62
N MET A 3 19.78 5.25 34.65
CA MET A 3 18.44 5.27 34.03
C MET A 3 18.11 4.00 33.23
N LEU A 4 19.10 3.40 32.58
CA LEU A 4 18.93 2.16 31.82
C LEU A 4 18.68 0.97 32.75
N THR A 5 19.34 0.91 33.91
CA THR A 5 19.15 -0.17 34.89
C THR A 5 17.80 -0.07 35.61
N MET A 6 17.25 1.13 35.78
CA MET A 6 15.89 1.33 36.30
C MET A 6 14.83 0.89 35.30
N ARG A 7 15.00 1.22 34.02
CA ARG A 7 14.07 0.83 32.94
C ARG A 7 14.07 -0.68 32.72
N ALA A 8 15.25 -1.30 32.75
CA ALA A 8 15.39 -2.76 32.64
C ALA A 8 14.77 -3.51 33.85
N ARG A 9 14.96 -3.00 35.08
CA ARG A 9 14.30 -3.56 36.27
C ARG A 9 12.78 -3.48 36.20
N LYS A 10 12.23 -2.35 35.75
CA LYS A 10 10.77 -2.17 35.61
C LYS A 10 10.18 -3.10 34.54
N PHE A 11 10.90 -3.34 33.45
CA PHE A 11 10.51 -4.29 32.42
C PHE A 11 10.46 -5.74 32.94
N LEU A 12 11.48 -6.16 33.70
CA LEU A 12 11.54 -7.50 34.29
C LEU A 12 10.40 -7.73 35.29
N GLN A 13 10.11 -6.77 36.17
CA GLN A 13 9.01 -6.87 37.13
C GLN A 13 7.65 -6.98 36.45
N ASN A 14 7.44 -6.28 35.33
CA ASN A 14 6.16 -6.28 34.62
C ASN A 14 5.94 -7.49 33.71
N THR A 15 7.01 -8.05 33.12
CA THR A 15 6.87 -9.10 32.08
C THR A 15 7.44 -10.46 32.51
N GLY A 16 8.20 -10.53 33.61
CA GLY A 16 8.85 -11.75 34.08
C GLY A 16 9.97 -12.28 33.17
N ARG A 17 10.29 -11.57 32.07
CA ARG A 17 11.31 -11.98 31.10
C ARG A 17 12.59 -11.19 31.29
N ASN A 18 13.69 -11.89 31.59
CA ASN A 18 15.03 -11.28 31.63
C ASN A 18 15.50 -10.92 30.22
N LEU A 19 15.99 -9.69 30.02
CA LEU A 19 16.53 -9.23 28.73
C LEU A 19 17.87 -9.89 28.36
N GLY A 20 18.37 -10.84 29.16
CA GLY A 20 19.48 -11.73 28.79
C GLY A 20 20.74 -11.01 28.29
N VAL A 21 21.15 -9.89 28.91
CA VAL A 21 22.25 -9.04 28.40
C VAL A 21 23.62 -9.47 28.94
N ASN A 22 23.81 -10.73 29.34
CA ASN A 22 25.08 -11.22 29.88
C ASN A 22 26.03 -11.78 28.79
N GLY A 23 25.82 -11.42 27.53
CA GLY A 23 26.71 -11.74 26.42
C GLY A 23 26.73 -10.61 25.40
N PRO A 24 27.75 -10.52 24.52
CA PRO A 24 27.92 -9.41 23.56
C PRO A 24 26.94 -9.49 22.37
N THR A 25 25.79 -10.13 22.55
CA THR A 25 24.85 -10.49 21.49
C THR A 25 23.60 -9.63 21.61
N PHE A 26 23.47 -8.62 20.74
CA PHE A 26 22.25 -7.82 20.65
C PHE A 26 21.08 -8.69 20.17
N MET A 27 20.08 -8.87 21.04
CA MET A 27 18.68 -9.27 20.75
C MET A 27 18.44 -9.94 19.38
N GLY A 28 18.84 -11.20 19.21
CA GLY A 28 18.41 -12.07 18.10
C GLY A 28 18.74 -11.58 16.68
N PHE A 29 19.52 -10.52 16.52
CA PHE A 29 19.85 -9.95 15.22
C PHE A 29 21.15 -10.58 14.73
N ASP A 30 21.09 -11.26 13.59
CA ASP A 30 22.23 -11.93 12.99
C ASP A 30 23.20 -10.88 12.39
N MET A 31 24.17 -10.44 13.20
CA MET A 31 25.17 -9.45 12.79
C MET A 31 25.94 -9.90 11.55
N ALA A 32 26.12 -11.21 11.32
CA ALA A 32 26.80 -11.71 10.13
C ALA A 32 26.05 -11.39 8.82
N LYS A 33 24.76 -11.06 8.88
CA LYS A 33 23.96 -10.60 7.74
C LYS A 33 23.93 -9.08 7.58
N VAL A 34 24.32 -8.32 8.59
CA VAL A 34 24.31 -6.85 8.55
C VAL A 34 25.50 -6.36 7.74
N GLU A 35 25.25 -5.70 6.61
CA GLU A 35 26.28 -5.06 5.80
C GLU A 35 26.42 -3.58 6.16
N CYS A 36 27.66 -3.15 6.42
CA CYS A 36 27.96 -1.76 6.71
C CYS A 36 27.84 -0.89 5.44
N TYR A 37 26.98 0.13 5.48
CA TYR A 37 26.75 1.02 4.34
C TYR A 37 27.97 1.87 3.93
N ASN A 38 28.98 2.02 4.81
CA ASN A 38 30.18 2.82 4.53
C ASN A 38 31.31 2.00 3.88
N CYS A 39 31.54 0.76 4.34
CA CYS A 39 32.66 -0.07 3.88
C CYS A 39 32.25 -1.39 3.25
N HIS A 40 30.94 -1.67 3.16
CA HIS A 40 30.33 -2.86 2.57
C HIS A 40 30.81 -4.19 3.17
N ARG A 41 31.38 -4.15 4.39
CA ARG A 41 31.74 -5.36 5.14
C ARG A 41 30.60 -5.75 6.05
N LYS A 42 30.35 -7.06 6.13
CA LYS A 42 29.35 -7.62 7.03
C LYS A 42 29.82 -7.60 8.48
N GLY A 43 28.88 -7.68 9.44
CA GLY A 43 29.20 -7.80 10.86
C GLY A 43 29.02 -6.54 11.70
N HIS A 44 28.73 -5.38 11.12
CA HIS A 44 28.58 -4.13 11.88
C HIS A 44 27.72 -3.08 11.16
N PHE A 45 27.17 -2.13 11.92
CA PHE A 45 26.44 -0.99 11.36
C PHE A 45 27.38 0.14 10.94
N ALA A 46 26.91 1.02 10.04
CA ALA A 46 27.67 2.18 9.57
C ALA A 46 28.16 3.11 10.70
N ARG A 47 27.43 3.16 11.83
CA ARG A 47 27.81 3.97 13.01
C ARG A 47 29.01 3.43 13.78
N GLU A 48 29.32 2.14 13.63
CA GLU A 48 30.42 1.45 14.32
C GLU A 48 31.64 1.27 13.41
N CYS A 49 31.54 1.74 12.17
CA CYS A 49 32.57 1.58 11.15
C CYS A 49 33.80 2.44 11.48
N ARG A 50 34.96 1.79 11.65
CA ARG A 50 36.25 2.47 11.88
C ARG A 50 37.01 2.82 10.60
N SER A 51 36.52 2.42 9.42
CA SER A 51 37.19 2.79 8.18
C SER A 51 36.89 4.26 7.83
N PRO A 52 37.85 4.99 7.26
CA PRO A 52 37.60 6.29 6.66
C PRO A 52 36.42 6.20 5.69
N LYS A 53 35.64 7.28 5.58
CA LYS A 53 34.49 7.34 4.68
C LYS A 53 34.96 7.05 3.25
N ASP A 54 34.38 6.05 2.60
CA ASP A 54 34.84 5.64 1.28
C ASP A 54 34.40 6.67 0.23
N THR A 55 35.31 7.58 -0.12
CA THR A 55 35.09 8.64 -1.13
C THR A 55 35.19 8.11 -2.56
N ARG A 56 35.43 6.80 -2.76
CA ARG A 56 35.77 6.22 -4.07
C ARG A 56 34.57 5.97 -4.99
N ARG A 57 33.39 6.51 -4.66
CA ARG A 57 32.33 6.70 -5.66
C ARG A 57 32.46 8.08 -6.32
N PRO A 58 32.59 8.17 -7.66
CA PRO A 58 32.22 9.40 -8.35
C PRO A 58 30.74 9.65 -8.10
N ALA A 59 30.39 10.92 -7.93
CA ALA A 59 29.01 11.39 -7.88
C ALA A 59 28.23 10.85 -9.09
N VAL A 60 27.55 9.72 -8.92
CA VAL A 60 26.61 9.17 -9.88
C VAL A 60 25.34 8.90 -9.09
N ALA A 61 24.43 9.85 -9.27
CA ALA A 61 23.07 9.91 -8.81
C ALA A 61 22.91 9.66 -7.30
N GLU A 62 22.88 10.76 -6.53
CA GLU A 62 21.71 10.96 -5.65
C GLU A 62 20.50 10.35 -6.37
N PRO A 63 19.74 9.40 -5.79
CA PRO A 63 18.57 8.87 -6.47
C PRO A 63 17.77 10.09 -6.89
N GLN A 64 17.81 10.41 -8.18
CA GLN A 64 16.93 11.38 -8.79
C GLN A 64 15.59 10.87 -8.34
N ARG A 65 14.97 11.61 -7.40
CA ARG A 65 13.56 11.45 -7.11
C ARG A 65 12.97 11.45 -8.50
N ARG A 66 12.50 10.29 -8.97
CA ARG A 66 11.71 10.25 -10.19
C ARG A 66 10.52 11.12 -9.86
N SER A 67 10.58 12.41 -10.19
CA SER A 67 9.41 13.16 -10.57
C SER A 67 9.01 12.55 -11.91
N VAL A 68 8.34 11.41 -11.83
CA VAL A 68 7.38 11.04 -12.85
C VAL A 68 6.40 12.20 -12.89
N PRO A 69 6.05 12.76 -14.06
CA PRO A 69 4.90 13.64 -14.15
C PRO A 69 3.69 12.79 -13.75
N ILE A 70 3.29 12.88 -12.49
CA ILE A 70 2.04 12.32 -12.02
C ILE A 70 0.99 13.25 -12.60
N GLU A 71 0.24 12.73 -13.57
CA GLU A 71 -1.02 13.33 -13.91
C GLU A 71 -1.84 13.43 -12.63
N THR A 72 -2.33 14.63 -12.37
CA THR A 72 -3.16 15.01 -11.23
C THR A 72 -4.27 14.01 -11.01
N SER A 73 -4.05 13.07 -10.12
CA SER A 73 -5.10 12.27 -9.48
C SER A 73 -5.06 12.59 -7.99
N THR A 74 -6.06 13.33 -7.57
CA THR A 74 -6.29 13.92 -6.26
C THR A 74 -6.33 12.85 -5.16
N SER A 75 -5.16 12.55 -4.60
CA SER A 75 -5.03 11.78 -3.36
C SER A 75 -4.83 12.75 -2.20
N ASN A 76 -5.88 12.91 -1.40
CA ASN A 76 -5.92 13.80 -0.23
C ASN A 76 -5.04 13.25 0.90
N ALA A 77 -3.74 13.54 0.88
CA ALA A 77 -2.92 13.57 2.07
C ALA A 77 -3.04 14.98 2.69
N LEU A 78 -3.96 15.15 3.64
CA LEU A 78 -4.09 16.39 4.39
C LEU A 78 -2.92 16.52 5.37
N VAL A 79 -1.81 17.07 4.90
CA VAL A 79 -0.92 17.85 5.77
C VAL A 79 -1.71 19.08 6.15
N SER A 80 -2.26 19.09 7.36
CA SER A 80 -2.83 20.30 7.93
C SER A 80 -1.68 21.24 8.26
N GLN A 81 -1.42 22.19 7.36
CA GLN A 81 -0.84 23.47 7.74
C GLN A 81 -1.88 24.15 8.64
N CYS A 82 -1.66 24.08 9.95
CA CYS A 82 -2.36 24.95 10.87
C CYS A 82 -1.66 26.31 10.85
N ASP A 83 -2.29 27.28 10.20
CA ASP A 83 -1.95 28.68 10.36
C ASP A 83 -2.18 29.10 11.82
N ALA A 84 -1.06 29.44 12.46
CA ALA A 84 -0.90 30.44 13.52
C ALA A 84 -2.08 30.67 14.48
N THR A 85 -2.40 29.71 15.36
CA THR A 85 -2.84 29.97 16.74
C THR A 85 -2.57 28.71 17.57
N GLY A 86 -1.42 28.69 18.26
CA GLY A 86 -1.01 27.57 19.11
C GLY A 86 0.24 26.86 18.62
N SER A 87 1.34 27.62 18.47
CA SER A 87 2.70 27.06 18.29
C SER A 87 3.01 26.09 19.41
N TYR A 88 2.99 24.78 19.12
CA TYR A 88 3.51 23.75 20.03
C TYR A 88 5.02 24.00 20.23
N ASP A 89 5.35 24.52 21.40
CA ASP A 89 6.71 24.89 21.78
C ASP A 89 7.53 23.63 22.09
N TRP A 90 8.43 23.26 21.18
CA TRP A 90 9.39 22.16 21.35
C TRP A 90 10.43 22.43 22.46
N SER A 91 10.36 23.56 23.17
CA SER A 91 11.27 23.89 24.28
C SER A 91 11.27 22.88 25.43
N TYR A 92 10.24 22.03 25.55
CA TYR A 92 10.19 20.96 26.55
C TYR A 92 11.20 19.81 26.33
N GLN A 93 11.91 19.78 25.20
CA GLN A 93 12.95 18.77 24.95
C GLN A 93 14.38 19.33 24.84
N ALA A 94 14.55 20.66 24.91
CA ALA A 94 15.85 21.32 24.76
C ALA A 94 16.31 22.12 26.00
N LYS A 95 15.50 22.22 27.06
CA LYS A 95 15.91 22.83 28.34
C LYS A 95 16.24 21.77 29.41
N GLU A 96 17.22 20.94 29.11
CA GLU A 96 18.17 20.53 30.15
C GLU A 96 19.57 20.86 29.62
N GLU A 97 19.94 22.15 29.67
CA GLU A 97 21.32 22.48 30.00
C GLU A 97 21.68 21.74 31.30
N PRO A 98 22.94 21.33 31.50
CA PRO A 98 23.37 20.55 32.67
C PRO A 98 23.31 21.43 33.91
N THR A 99 22.11 21.62 34.45
CA THR A 99 21.86 22.41 35.64
C THR A 99 22.05 21.49 36.83
N ASN A 100 23.19 21.68 37.49
CA ASN A 100 23.64 21.07 38.73
C ASN A 100 22.50 20.58 39.65
N PHE A 101 22.31 19.26 39.71
CA PHE A 101 21.44 18.53 40.62
C PHE A 101 21.94 18.55 42.10
N ALA A 102 22.46 19.68 42.56
CA ALA A 102 22.99 19.83 43.93
C ALA A 102 22.12 20.73 44.84
N LEU A 103 21.10 21.44 44.33
CA LEU A 103 20.41 22.48 45.10
C LEU A 103 18.88 22.37 45.22
N MET A 104 18.23 21.29 44.79
CA MET A 104 16.77 21.13 44.94
C MET A 104 16.35 20.46 46.26
N ALA A 105 17.16 20.56 47.32
CA ALA A 105 16.82 20.01 48.64
C ALA A 105 15.97 20.94 49.51
N PHE A 106 15.72 22.19 49.11
CA PHE A 106 14.90 23.11 49.89
C PHE A 106 14.03 23.97 49.01
N SER A 107 12.78 23.55 48.84
CA SER A 107 11.58 24.40 48.89
C SER A 107 10.42 23.67 48.22
N SER A 108 9.50 23.15 49.03
CA SER A 108 8.05 23.38 48.86
C SER A 108 7.31 22.67 49.98
N SER A 109 7.26 23.36 51.12
CA SER A 109 6.05 23.37 51.94
C SER A 109 4.96 24.04 51.10
N SER A 110 4.17 23.26 50.37
CA SER A 110 2.87 23.67 49.88
C SER A 110 1.95 22.48 49.99
N SER A 111 1.17 22.46 51.07
CA SER A 111 0.10 21.51 51.30
C SER A 111 -0.95 21.65 50.19
N ASN A 112 -0.80 20.89 49.11
CA ASN A 112 -1.87 20.66 48.14
C ASN A 112 -2.37 19.24 48.38
N SER A 113 -3.66 19.11 48.69
CA SER A 113 -4.33 17.82 48.80
C SER A 113 -4.15 17.03 47.50
N SER A 114 -3.82 15.75 47.65
CA SER A 114 -3.69 14.77 46.54
C SER A 114 -4.89 14.80 45.57
N SER A 115 -6.06 15.22 46.04
CA SER A 115 -7.31 15.33 45.27
C SER A 115 -7.19 16.21 44.03
N ASP A 116 -6.47 17.33 44.10
CA ASP A 116 -6.52 18.36 43.05
C ASP A 116 -5.68 17.97 41.83
N CYS A 117 -4.64 17.14 42.02
CA CYS A 117 -3.83 16.61 40.93
C CYS A 117 -4.49 15.44 40.20
N GLU A 118 -5.29 14.63 40.90
CA GLU A 118 -6.05 13.52 40.33
C GLU A 118 -7.24 14.04 39.52
N PHE A 119 -7.91 15.09 40.01
CA PHE A 119 -9.02 15.76 39.32
C PHE A 119 -8.62 16.35 37.96
N ARG A 120 -7.42 16.96 37.86
CA ARG A 120 -6.94 17.50 36.56
C ARG A 120 -6.58 16.41 35.56
N LYS A 121 -6.06 15.27 36.02
CA LYS A 121 -5.76 14.11 35.15
C LYS A 121 -7.04 13.51 34.58
N SER A 122 -8.04 13.28 35.44
CA SER A 122 -9.33 12.75 34.98
C SER A 122 -10.06 13.71 34.04
N GLN A 123 -9.93 15.03 34.23
CA GLN A 123 -10.46 16.03 33.30
C GLN A 123 -9.81 15.93 31.91
N PHE A 124 -8.49 15.74 31.84
CA PHE A 124 -7.78 15.52 30.57
C PHE A 124 -8.19 14.21 29.89
N ASP A 125 -8.29 13.13 30.67
CA ASP A 125 -8.72 11.83 30.16
C ASP A 125 -10.14 11.92 29.56
N VAL A 126 -11.09 12.56 30.25
CA VAL A 126 -12.46 12.77 29.75
C VAL A 126 -12.46 13.56 28.44
N MET A 127 -11.69 14.64 28.33
CA MET A 127 -11.57 15.41 27.08
C MET A 127 -10.94 14.59 25.94
N SER A 128 -9.99 13.71 26.26
CA SER A 128 -9.36 12.82 25.27
C SER A 128 -10.33 11.76 24.75
N TYR A 129 -11.18 11.20 25.62
CA TYR A 129 -12.22 10.25 25.22
C TYR A 129 -13.34 10.93 24.42
N GLN A 130 -13.72 12.16 24.78
CA GLN A 130 -14.72 12.94 24.05
C GLN A 130 -14.27 13.20 22.60
N THR A 131 -13.04 13.68 22.43
CA THR A 131 -12.47 13.91 21.09
C THR A 131 -12.27 12.62 20.30
N GLY A 132 -11.88 11.53 20.98
CA GLY A 132 -11.80 10.20 20.38
C GLY A 132 -13.16 9.68 19.90
N LEU A 133 -14.23 9.92 20.67
CA LEU A 133 -15.59 9.53 20.31
C LEU A 133 -16.08 10.29 19.08
N GLU A 134 -15.90 11.62 19.04
CA GLU A 134 -16.26 12.46 17.89
C GLU A 134 -15.54 12.00 16.61
N SER A 135 -14.26 11.61 16.71
CA SER A 135 -13.49 11.05 15.60
C SER A 135 -14.08 9.73 15.09
N VAL A 136 -14.48 8.84 15.99
CA VAL A 136 -15.09 7.54 15.64
C VAL A 136 -16.47 7.74 15.01
N GLU A 137 -17.29 8.65 15.53
CA GLU A 137 -18.60 9.00 14.98
C GLU A 137 -18.48 9.56 13.56
N ALA A 138 -17.55 10.49 13.32
CA ALA A 138 -17.28 11.03 12.00
C ALA A 138 -16.89 9.92 11.00
N ARG A 139 -16.03 8.98 11.42
CA ARG A 139 -15.62 7.86 10.58
C ARG A 139 -16.77 6.89 10.29
N LEU A 140 -17.66 6.66 11.25
CA LEU A 140 -18.84 5.81 11.08
C LEU A 140 -19.79 6.38 10.03
N LEU A 141 -20.01 7.69 10.02
CA LEU A 141 -20.81 8.36 8.98
C LEU A 141 -20.23 8.17 7.57
N ILE A 142 -18.91 8.22 7.43
CA ILE A 142 -18.23 7.96 6.16
C ILE A 142 -18.46 6.51 5.71
N TYR A 143 -18.31 5.53 6.60
CA TYR A 143 -18.54 4.12 6.25
C TYR A 143 -19.98 3.86 5.82
N LYS A 144 -20.96 4.46 6.52
CA LYS A 144 -22.38 4.37 6.14
C LYS A 144 -22.64 4.91 4.74
N LYS A 145 -21.99 6.03 4.37
CA LYS A 145 -22.08 6.57 3.00
C LYS A 145 -21.40 5.67 1.97
N ASN A 146 -20.24 5.10 2.29
CA ASN A 146 -19.54 4.20 1.38
C ASN A 146 -20.35 2.91 1.15
N GLU A 147 -21.04 2.41 2.16
CA GLU A 147 -21.93 1.25 2.05
C GLU A 147 -23.03 1.49 1.02
N SER A 148 -23.74 2.64 1.08
CA SER A 148 -24.79 2.95 0.10
C SER A 148 -24.24 3.11 -1.32
N VAL A 149 -23.08 3.75 -1.47
CA VAL A 149 -22.41 3.90 -2.78
C VAL A 149 -22.01 2.54 -3.36
N LEU A 150 -21.48 1.63 -2.54
CA LEU A 150 -21.13 0.29 -2.98
C LEU A 150 -22.37 -0.52 -3.39
N GLU A 151 -23.47 -0.38 -2.66
CA GLU A 151 -24.74 -1.03 -2.99
C GLU A 151 -25.27 -0.56 -4.36
N GLU A 152 -25.22 0.74 -4.63
CA GLU A 152 -25.59 1.32 -5.93
C GLU A 152 -24.68 0.82 -7.06
N ASN A 153 -23.36 0.77 -6.82
CA ASN A 153 -22.40 0.26 -7.82
C ASN A 153 -22.65 -1.21 -8.17
N ILE A 154 -23.00 -2.04 -7.18
CA ILE A 154 -23.35 -3.45 -7.42
C ILE A 154 -24.62 -3.54 -8.28
N LYS A 155 -25.63 -2.71 -8.01
CA LYS A 155 -26.87 -2.65 -8.82
C LYS A 155 -26.57 -2.23 -10.26
N LEU A 156 -25.74 -1.20 -10.46
CA LEU A 156 -25.33 -0.71 -11.78
C LEU A 156 -24.60 -1.81 -12.57
N LEU A 157 -23.62 -2.47 -11.94
CA LEU A 157 -22.84 -3.52 -12.57
C LEU A 157 -23.72 -4.71 -12.99
N ASN A 158 -24.71 -5.06 -12.16
CA ASN A 158 -25.66 -6.12 -12.49
C ASN A 158 -26.48 -5.79 -13.75
N ILE A 159 -26.93 -4.54 -13.91
CA ILE A 159 -27.64 -4.09 -15.13
C ILE A 159 -26.70 -4.15 -16.34
N GLU A 160 -25.45 -3.72 -16.20
CA GLU A 160 -24.47 -3.76 -17.29
C GLU A 160 -24.20 -5.20 -17.75
N ILE A 161 -24.07 -6.14 -16.82
CA ILE A 161 -23.91 -7.56 -17.13
C ILE A 161 -25.11 -8.09 -17.93
N GLN A 162 -26.34 -7.79 -17.49
CA GLN A 162 -27.56 -8.20 -18.21
C GLN A 162 -27.63 -7.65 -19.64
N LEU A 163 -27.22 -6.39 -19.83
CA LEU A 163 -27.14 -5.78 -21.17
C LEU A 163 -26.10 -6.48 -22.06
N ARG A 164 -24.92 -6.78 -21.51
CA ARG A 164 -23.87 -7.50 -22.23
C ARG A 164 -24.31 -8.92 -22.60
N ASP A 165 -24.98 -9.64 -21.69
CA ASP A 165 -25.51 -10.98 -21.95
C ASP A 165 -26.56 -10.96 -23.07
N THR A 166 -27.43 -9.95 -23.06
CA THR A 166 -28.42 -9.75 -24.13
C THR A 166 -27.73 -9.48 -25.47
N ALA A 167 -26.73 -8.60 -25.50
CA ALA A 167 -25.97 -8.32 -26.71
C ALA A 167 -25.24 -9.58 -27.24
N LEU A 168 -24.61 -10.36 -26.36
CA LEU A 168 -23.97 -11.62 -26.72
C LEU A 168 -24.96 -12.64 -27.27
N ALA A 169 -26.16 -12.75 -26.71
CA ALA A 169 -27.21 -13.62 -27.23
C ALA A 169 -27.61 -13.25 -28.66
N THR A 170 -27.81 -11.96 -28.94
CA THR A 170 -28.13 -11.50 -30.31
C THR A 170 -27.00 -11.77 -31.29
N LEU A 171 -25.74 -11.61 -30.87
CA LEU A 171 -24.58 -11.86 -31.71
C LEU A 171 -24.43 -13.36 -32.02
N ARG A 172 -24.64 -14.22 -31.02
CA ARG A 172 -24.65 -15.69 -31.21
C ARG A 172 -25.73 -16.12 -32.19
N GLN A 173 -26.93 -15.55 -32.10
CA GLN A 173 -28.00 -15.83 -33.05
C GLN A 173 -27.60 -15.46 -34.49
N LYS A 174 -27.04 -14.25 -34.69
CA LYS A 174 -26.55 -13.81 -36.00
C LYS A 174 -25.43 -14.71 -36.54
N PHE A 175 -24.54 -15.19 -35.67
CA PHE A 175 -23.48 -16.10 -36.05
C PHE A 175 -24.02 -17.47 -36.50
N GLU A 176 -24.99 -18.03 -35.79
CA GLU A 176 -25.61 -19.30 -36.20
C GLU A 176 -26.38 -19.17 -37.52
N THR A 177 -27.00 -18.02 -37.79
CA THR A 177 -27.64 -17.78 -39.10
C THR A 177 -26.61 -17.69 -40.22
N THR A 178 -25.54 -16.92 -40.06
CA THR A 178 -24.51 -16.78 -41.12
C THR A 178 -23.75 -18.07 -41.36
N LYS A 179 -23.57 -18.89 -40.31
CA LYS A 179 -22.97 -20.23 -40.43
C LYS A 179 -23.80 -21.15 -41.32
N LYS A 180 -25.13 -21.14 -41.16
CA LYS A 180 -26.05 -21.91 -42.02
C LYS A 180 -26.00 -21.42 -43.47
N ASP A 181 -26.05 -20.11 -43.68
CA ASP A 181 -25.97 -19.52 -45.03
C ASP A 181 -24.67 -19.93 -45.75
N ARG A 182 -23.56 -19.95 -45.02
CA ARG A 182 -22.27 -20.42 -45.53
C ARG A 182 -22.33 -21.90 -45.93
N ASP A 183 -22.90 -22.76 -45.09
CA ASP A 183 -22.98 -24.20 -45.38
C ASP A 183 -23.85 -24.47 -46.62
N ASP A 184 -24.95 -23.73 -46.78
CA ASP A 184 -25.80 -23.78 -47.98
C ASP A 184 -25.07 -23.33 -49.25
N LEU A 185 -24.29 -22.23 -49.16
CA LEU A 185 -23.46 -21.77 -50.27
C LEU A 185 -22.36 -22.77 -50.62
N ASN A 186 -21.76 -23.42 -49.62
CA ASN A 186 -20.75 -24.44 -49.83
C ASN A 186 -21.31 -25.64 -50.62
N ILE A 187 -22.52 -26.10 -50.28
CA ILE A 187 -23.20 -27.17 -51.03
C ILE A 187 -23.45 -26.73 -52.49
N LYS A 188 -23.85 -25.48 -52.72
CA LYS A 188 -24.04 -24.95 -54.09
C LYS A 188 -22.72 -24.89 -54.86
N LEU A 189 -21.64 -24.51 -54.21
CA LEU A 189 -20.30 -24.47 -54.79
C LEU A 189 -19.85 -25.87 -55.24
N GLU A 190 -19.99 -26.89 -54.39
CA GLU A 190 -19.66 -28.28 -54.72
C GLU A 190 -20.45 -28.81 -55.93
N LYS A 191 -21.75 -28.48 -56.00
CA LYS A 191 -22.58 -28.81 -57.18
C LYS A 191 -22.05 -28.13 -58.44
N PHE A 192 -21.69 -26.85 -58.36
CA PHE A 192 -21.14 -26.11 -59.50
C PHE A 192 -19.80 -26.68 -59.96
N GLN A 193 -18.89 -26.99 -59.02
CA GLN A 193 -17.62 -27.63 -59.33
C GLN A 193 -17.82 -29.00 -60.01
N THR A 194 -18.77 -29.80 -59.54
CA THR A 194 -19.09 -31.09 -60.15
C THR A 194 -19.61 -30.93 -61.58
N SER A 195 -20.53 -29.99 -61.80
CA SER A 195 -21.04 -29.67 -63.15
C SER A 195 -19.96 -29.14 -64.07
N SER A 196 -19.06 -28.28 -63.56
CA SER A 196 -17.92 -27.75 -64.31
C SER A 196 -16.95 -28.87 -64.73
N LYS A 197 -16.62 -29.81 -63.84
CA LYS A 197 -15.81 -31.00 -64.18
C LYS A 197 -16.45 -31.80 -65.33
N ARG A 198 -17.75 -32.09 -65.23
CA ARG A 198 -18.48 -32.80 -66.30
C ARG A 198 -18.44 -32.08 -67.64
N LEU A 199 -18.54 -30.75 -67.64
CA LEU A 199 -18.42 -29.95 -68.86
C LEU A 199 -17.02 -30.02 -69.46
N ILE A 200 -15.98 -29.98 -68.63
CA ILE A 200 -14.59 -30.14 -69.09
C ILE A 200 -14.39 -31.52 -69.74
N ASP A 201 -14.90 -32.58 -69.11
CA ASP A 201 -14.80 -33.96 -69.64
C ASP A 201 -15.51 -34.09 -71.01
N LEU A 202 -16.67 -33.45 -71.17
CA LEU A 202 -17.40 -33.41 -72.45
C LEU A 202 -16.61 -32.68 -73.54
N LEU A 203 -16.00 -31.54 -73.21
CA LEU A 203 -15.17 -30.79 -74.16
C LEU A 203 -13.92 -31.58 -74.56
N ALA A 204 -13.27 -32.25 -73.62
CA ALA A 204 -12.11 -33.11 -73.89
C ALA A 204 -12.46 -34.30 -74.81
N SER A 205 -13.66 -34.87 -74.65
CA SER A 205 -14.14 -35.95 -75.52
C SER A 205 -14.30 -35.46 -76.97
N GLN A 206 -14.89 -34.27 -77.17
CA GLN A 206 -15.09 -33.69 -78.51
C GLN A 206 -13.79 -33.32 -79.23
N THR A 207 -12.71 -33.00 -78.52
CA THR A 207 -11.43 -32.65 -79.12
C THR A 207 -10.60 -33.89 -79.49
N SER A 208 -10.81 -35.02 -78.83
CA SER A 208 -10.11 -36.28 -79.14
C SER A 208 -10.55 -36.91 -80.47
N ASP A 209 -11.83 -36.78 -80.86
CA ASP A 209 -12.37 -37.35 -82.11
C ASP A 209 -11.93 -36.61 -83.39
N LYS A 210 -11.27 -35.44 -83.26
CA LYS A 210 -10.81 -34.63 -84.41
C LYS A 210 -9.32 -34.80 -84.74
N ALA A 211 -8.59 -35.63 -83.99
CA ALA A 211 -7.14 -35.79 -84.14
C ALA A 211 -6.69 -37.16 -84.72
N GLY A 212 -7.62 -38.01 -85.18
CA GLY A 212 -7.36 -39.25 -85.91
C GLY A 212 -7.78 -39.15 -87.37
#